data_AF-A0A7J8JCE9-F1
#
_entry.id   AF-A0A7J8JCE9-F1
#
_cell.length_a   1.000
_cell.length_b   1.000
_cell.length_c   1.000
_cell.angle_alpha   90.00
_cell.angle_beta   90.00
_cell.angle_gamma   90.00
#
_symmetry.space_group_name_H-M   'P 1'
#
loop_
_entity.id
_entity.type
_entity.pdbx_description
1 polymer ?
#
loop_
_entity_poly.entity_id
_entity_poly.type
_entity_poly.pdbx_seq_one_letter_code
_entity_poly.pdbx_strand_id
1 'polypeptide(L)'
;MDFACLWLGLLLPLVAALDFSYHHQEDMEAFLKSVAQNYTSITHLHSIGKSVKGRNLWVLVVGRSPKEHRIGIPEFKYVANMHGDEVCM
;
A
#
# COMPACT_ATOMS: atom_id res chain seq x y z
N MET A 1 -38.86 -4.97 -7.03
CA MET A 1 -37.85 -3.98 -7.49
C MET A 1 -36.65 -4.22 -6.62
N ASP A 2 -35.72 -5.03 -7.11
CA ASP A 2 -34.78 -5.75 -6.26
C ASP A 2 -33.59 -4.86 -5.92
N PHE A 3 -33.71 -4.13 -4.81
CA PHE A 3 -32.66 -3.27 -4.27
C PHE A 3 -31.35 -4.04 -3.99
N ALA A 4 -31.37 -5.37 -3.86
CA ALA A 4 -30.17 -6.18 -3.63
C ALA A 4 -29.20 -6.23 -4.83
N CYS A 5 -29.70 -6.21 -6.08
CA CYS A 5 -28.84 -6.27 -7.28
C CYS A 5 -28.08 -4.95 -7.53
N LEU A 6 -28.60 -3.82 -7.05
CA LEU A 6 -27.98 -2.50 -7.23
C LEU A 6 -26.76 -2.29 -6.31
N TRP A 7 -26.69 -2.98 -5.17
CA TRP A 7 -25.57 -2.84 -4.23
C TRP A 7 -24.35 -3.68 -4.64
N LEU A 8 -24.55 -4.84 -5.30
CA LEU A 8 -23.44 -5.62 -5.86
C LEU A 8 -22.76 -4.89 -7.03
N GLY A 9 -23.53 -4.20 -7.88
CA GLY A 9 -22.98 -3.43 -9.01
C GLY A 9 -22.10 -2.25 -8.59
N LEU A 10 -22.26 -1.75 -7.36
CA LEU A 10 -21.55 -0.59 -6.84
C LEU A 10 -20.14 -0.92 -6.29
N LEU A 11 -19.88 -2.20 -5.99
CA LEU A 11 -18.57 -2.70 -5.53
C LEU A 11 -17.67 -3.19 -6.67
N LEU A 12 -18.24 -3.56 -7.82
CA LEU A 12 -17.50 -3.94 -9.03
C LEU A 12 -16.41 -2.94 -9.47
N PRO A 13 -16.65 -1.61 -9.51
CA PRO A 13 -15.61 -0.67 -9.92
C PRO A 13 -14.46 -0.54 -8.89
N LEU A 14 -14.69 -0.90 -7.62
CA LEU A 14 -13.64 -0.88 -6.58
C LEU A 14 -12.65 -2.03 -6.78
N VAL A 15 -13.13 -3.21 -7.18
CA VAL A 15 -12.28 -4.39 -7.44
C VAL A 15 -11.51 -4.22 -8.75
N ALA A 16 -12.13 -3.60 -9.77
CA ALA A 16 -11.49 -3.32 -11.04
C ALA A 16 -10.44 -2.18 -10.98
N ALA A 17 -10.38 -1.42 -9.89
CA ALA A 17 -9.41 -0.34 -9.71
C ALA A 17 -8.00 -0.83 -9.29
N LEU A 18 -7.87 -2.10 -8.90
CA LEU A 18 -6.58 -2.69 -8.54
C LEU A 18 -5.89 -3.19 -9.81
N ASP A 19 -4.67 -2.69 -10.07
CA ASP A 19 -3.83 -3.19 -11.16
C ASP A 19 -3.09 -4.45 -10.70
N PHE A 20 -3.39 -5.58 -11.35
CA PHE A 20 -2.78 -6.87 -11.06
C PHE A 20 -1.70 -7.16 -12.10
N SER A 21 -0.55 -6.52 -11.91
CA SER A 21 0.62 -6.66 -12.77
C SER A 21 1.91 -6.72 -11.94
N TYR A 22 3.00 -7.18 -12.53
CA TYR A 22 4.31 -7.11 -11.86
C TYR A 22 4.81 -5.68 -11.88
N HIS A 23 4.92 -5.08 -10.69
CA HIS A 23 5.40 -3.72 -10.54
C HIS A 23 6.92 -3.71 -10.38
N HIS A 24 7.63 -3.12 -11.34
CA HIS A 24 9.05 -2.83 -11.18
C HIS A 24 9.24 -1.63 -10.23
N GLN A 25 10.50 -1.33 -9.88
CA GLN A 25 10.82 -0.32 -8.86
C GLN A 25 10.16 1.04 -9.12
N GLU A 26 10.14 1.51 -10.37
CA GLU A 26 9.60 2.82 -10.74
C GLU A 26 8.07 2.84 -10.57
N ASP A 27 7.39 1.80 -11.06
CA ASP A 27 5.93 1.66 -10.96
C ASP A 27 5.48 1.50 -9.50
N MET A 28 6.20 0.68 -8.73
CA MET A 28 5.93 0.49 -7.30
C MET A 28 6.16 1.79 -6.51
N GLU A 29 7.22 2.54 -6.81
CA GLU A 29 7.47 3.82 -6.15
C GLU A 29 6.42 4.87 -6.53
N ALA A 30 6.00 4.92 -7.80
CA ALA A 30 4.92 5.80 -8.25
C ALA A 30 3.59 5.45 -7.57
N PHE A 31 3.27 4.16 -7.46
CA PHE A 31 2.09 3.67 -6.76
C PHE A 31 2.10 4.07 -5.29
N LEU A 32 3.19 3.80 -4.57
CA LEU A 32 3.30 4.16 -3.14
C LEU A 32 3.18 5.66 -2.90
N LYS A 33 3.82 6.48 -3.75
CA LYS A 33 3.70 7.95 -3.67
C LYS A 33 2.27 8.42 -3.94
N SER A 34 1.61 7.86 -4.95
CA SER A 34 0.21 8.15 -5.28
C SER A 34 -0.71 7.83 -4.10
N VAL A 35 -0.58 6.64 -3.50
CA VAL A 35 -1.35 6.24 -2.31
C VAL A 35 -1.10 7.20 -1.14
N ALA A 36 0.17 7.55 -0.88
CA ALA A 36 0.52 8.46 0.19
C ALA A 36 -0.05 9.87 -0.01
N GLN A 37 -0.12 10.36 -1.27
CA GLN A 37 -0.69 11.65 -1.63
C GLN A 37 -2.22 11.66 -1.56
N ASN A 38 -2.87 10.59 -2.01
CA ASN A 38 -4.33 10.48 -2.00
C ASN A 38 -4.89 10.29 -0.58
N TYR A 39 -4.14 9.64 0.31
CA TYR A 39 -4.59 9.28 1.66
C TYR A 39 -3.67 9.81 2.77
N THR A 40 -3.24 11.07 2.66
CA THR A 40 -2.29 11.71 3.61
C THR A 40 -2.74 11.68 5.08
N SER A 41 -4.04 11.63 5.36
CA SER A 41 -4.58 11.61 6.73
C SER A 41 -4.35 10.29 7.45
N ILE A 42 -4.24 9.18 6.72
CA ILE A 42 -4.15 7.83 7.26
C ILE A 42 -2.90 7.07 6.80
N THR A 43 -2.09 7.66 5.93
CA THR A 43 -0.86 7.04 5.43
C THR A 43 0.37 7.90 5.70
N HIS A 44 1.51 7.24 5.84
CA HIS A 44 2.81 7.89 5.91
C HIS A 44 3.86 7.04 5.19
N LEU A 45 4.35 7.56 4.07
CA LEU A 45 5.42 6.94 3.29
C LEU A 45 6.77 7.51 3.71
N HIS A 46 7.69 6.65 4.08
CA HIS A 46 9.08 7.02 4.32
C HIS A 46 10.04 5.91 3.87
N SER A 47 11.32 6.24 3.75
CA SER A 47 12.37 5.29 3.44
C SER A 47 13.19 5.00 4.70
N ILE A 48 13.40 3.73 5.02
CA ILE A 48 14.23 3.31 6.17
C ILE A 48 15.71 3.22 5.81
N GLY A 49 16.07 3.40 4.53
CA GLY A 49 17.43 3.31 4.05
C GLY A 49 17.50 3.09 2.54
N LYS A 50 18.70 2.80 2.05
CA LYS A 50 18.95 2.44 0.65
C LYS A 50 19.55 1.06 0.55
N SER A 51 19.19 0.34 -0.51
CA SER A 51 19.85 -0.92 -0.88
C SER A 51 21.28 -0.67 -1.34
N VAL A 52 22.05 -1.77 -1.51
CA VAL A 52 23.40 -1.71 -2.07
C VAL A 52 23.48 -1.07 -3.47
N LYS A 53 22.37 -1.10 -4.23
CA LYS A 53 22.24 -0.44 -5.55
C LYS A 53 21.60 0.95 -5.45
N GLY A 54 21.50 1.53 -4.26
CA GLY A 54 20.95 2.88 -4.04
C GLY A 54 19.43 3.01 -4.13
N ARG A 55 18.68 1.89 -4.15
CA ARG A 55 17.20 1.91 -4.21
C ARG A 55 16.62 2.15 -2.83
N ASN A 56 15.58 2.97 -2.72
CA ASN A 56 14.92 3.24 -1.44
C ASN A 56 14.21 1.98 -0.91
N LEU A 57 14.35 1.74 0.39
CA LEU A 57 13.59 0.73 1.13
C LEU A 57 12.33 1.39 1.68
N TRP A 58 11.27 1.36 0.88
CA TRP A 58 10.02 2.04 1.18
C TRP A 58 9.22 1.34 2.29
N VAL A 59 8.67 2.13 3.20
CA VAL A 59 7.71 1.72 4.23
C VAL A 59 6.49 2.62 4.14
N LEU A 60 5.33 2.02 3.90
CA LEU A 60 4.04 2.69 3.96
C LEU A 60 3.36 2.32 5.29
N VAL A 61 3.27 3.28 6.20
CA VAL A 61 2.50 3.14 7.43
C VAL A 61 1.04 3.47 7.14
N VAL A 62 0.13 2.62 7.61
CA VAL A 62 -1.33 2.84 7.50
C VAL A 62 -1.92 2.83 8.90
N GLY A 63 -2.60 3.91 9.28
CA GLY A 63 -3.22 4.02 10.60
C GLY A 63 -3.86 5.38 10.83
N ARG A 64 -4.63 5.51 11.92
CA ARG A 64 -5.32 6.76 12.26
C ARG A 64 -4.36 7.90 12.62
N SER A 65 -3.12 7.57 12.99
CA SER A 65 -2.05 8.53 13.24
C SER A 65 -0.75 7.93 12.75
N PRO A 66 -0.50 8.01 11.44
CA PRO A 66 0.53 7.20 10.78
C PRO A 66 1.96 7.70 11.05
N LYS A 67 2.12 8.84 11.73
CA LYS A 67 3.43 9.44 12.07
C LYS A 67 3.85 9.23 13.52
N GLU A 68 2.93 8.83 14.40
CA GLU A 68 3.15 8.84 15.84
C GLU A 68 2.66 7.54 16.47
N HIS A 69 3.49 6.96 17.33
CA HIS A 69 3.09 5.87 18.19
C HIS A 69 2.02 6.34 19.18
N ARG A 70 0.97 5.53 19.37
CA ARG A 70 -0.09 5.82 20.34
C ARG A 70 -0.20 4.67 21.33
N ILE A 71 -0.10 5.01 22.61
CA ILE A 71 -0.28 4.05 23.71
C ILE A 71 -1.64 3.36 23.56
N GLY A 72 -1.64 2.02 23.64
CA GLY A 72 -2.84 1.20 23.49
C GLY A 72 -3.19 0.81 22.05
N ILE A 73 -2.47 1.31 21.05
CA ILE A 73 -2.57 0.83 19.67
C ILE A 73 -1.31 0.01 19.36
N PRO A 74 -1.44 -1.31 19.14
CA PRO A 74 -0.30 -2.15 18.81
C PRO A 74 0.23 -1.81 17.40
N GLU A 75 1.54 -1.91 17.23
CA GLU A 75 2.18 -1.79 15.93
C GLU A 75 2.33 -3.16 15.27
N PHE A 76 2.01 -3.22 13.98
CA PHE A 76 2.12 -4.42 13.18
C PHE A 76 2.84 -4.09 11.88
N LYS A 77 3.63 -5.03 11.36
CA LYS A 77 4.34 -4.87 10.09
C LYS A 77 4.26 -6.12 9.23
N TYR A 78 4.08 -5.90 7.93
CA TYR A 78 4.36 -6.90 6.90
C TYR A 78 5.68 -6.54 6.22
N VAL A 79 6.55 -7.53 6.08
CA VAL A 79 7.81 -7.43 5.33
C VAL A 79 7.78 -8.52 4.27
N ALA A 80 8.06 -8.15 3.03
CA ALA A 80 8.00 -9.03 1.88
C ALA A 80 9.16 -8.75 0.93
N ASN A 81 9.37 -9.66 -0.04
CA ASN A 81 10.37 -9.53 -1.10
C ASN A 81 11.81 -9.37 -0.54
N MET A 82 12.13 -10.09 0.55
CA MET A 82 13.48 -10.11 1.13
C MET A 82 14.46 -10.87 0.22
N HIS A 83 13.99 -11.95 -0.40
CA HIS A 83 14.63 -12.56 -1.56
C HIS A 83 13.99 -11.97 -2.83
N GLY A 84 14.81 -11.55 -3.78
CA GLY A 84 14.35 -10.75 -4.94
C GLY A 84 13.55 -11.53 -5.98
N ASP A 85 13.47 -12.85 -5.84
CA ASP A 85 12.74 -13.81 -6.67
C ASP A 85 11.50 -14.39 -5.96
N GLU A 86 11.27 -14.07 -4.68
CA GLU A 86 10.06 -14.44 -3.93
C GLU A 86 8.89 -13.51 -4.25
N VAL A 87 8.57 -13.38 -5.54
CA VAL A 87 7.40 -12.64 -6.00
C VAL A 87 6.21 -13.60 -6.05
N CYS A 88 5.14 -13.27 -5.30
CA CYS A 88 3.91 -14.08 -5.30
C CYS A 88 3.15 -13.92 -6.62
N MET A 89 2.66 -15.04 -7.14
CA MET A 89 1.86 -15.15 -8.37
C MET A 89 0.37 -14.95 -8.10
#